data_AF-A0A068VM44-F1
#
_entry.id   AF-A0A068VM44-F1
#
_cell.length_a   1.000
_cell.length_b   1.000
_cell.length_c   1.000
_cell.angle_alpha   90.00
_cell.angle_beta   90.00
_cell.angle_gamma   90.00
#
_symmetry.space_group_name_H-M   'P 1'
#
loop_
_entity.id
_entity.type
_entity.pdbx_description
1 polymer ?
#
loop_
_entity_poly.entity_id
_entity_poly.type
_entity_poly.pdbx_seq_one_letter_code
_entity_poly.pdbx_strand_id
1 'polypeptide(L)'
;MFATTIINYISKDLLYTKLSVAVIKSDKDTRYALDSIVTHDGEKLPCWPLANLSSFRQKLGSEAYDKLEVIGVDEAQFFEALYDFCREAADHDGKTLIVARLDGDYLRYLTIGILGGKHLVTVL
;
A
#
# COMPACT_ATOMS: atom_id res chain seq x y z
N MET A 1 -3.13 5.48 13.68
CA MET A 1 -4.56 5.18 13.42
C MET A 1 -4.74 4.51 12.06
N PHE A 2 -4.02 4.93 11.00
CA PHE A 2 -4.12 4.38 9.62
C PHE A 2 -3.30 3.10 9.38
N ALA A 3 -2.13 2.99 10.00
CA ALA A 3 -1.36 1.76 10.15
C ALA A 3 -2.23 0.55 10.56
N THR A 4 -3.21 0.79 11.44
CA THR A 4 -4.17 -0.22 11.91
C THR A 4 -5.13 -0.69 10.83
N THR A 5 -5.50 0.15 9.87
CA THR A 5 -6.48 -0.19 8.84
C THR A 5 -5.89 -1.04 7.73
N ILE A 6 -4.75 -0.65 7.17
CA ILE A 6 -4.05 -1.46 6.16
C ILE A 6 -3.67 -2.82 6.75
N ILE A 7 -3.18 -2.86 8.00
CA ILE A 7 -2.89 -4.12 8.67
C ILE A 7 -4.15 -4.95 8.85
N ASN A 8 -5.26 -4.38 9.33
CA ASN A 8 -6.48 -5.16 9.51
C ASN A 8 -7.01 -5.74 8.20
N TYR A 9 -6.99 -4.98 7.11
CA TYR A 9 -7.45 -5.47 5.81
C TYR A 9 -6.51 -6.55 5.25
N ILE A 10 -5.19 -6.31 5.28
CA ILE A 10 -4.21 -7.27 4.77
C ILE A 10 -4.18 -8.52 5.65
N SER A 11 -4.19 -8.37 6.97
CA SER A 11 -4.11 -9.49 7.92
C SER A 11 -5.37 -10.33 7.96
N LYS A 12 -6.57 -9.74 7.86
CA LYS A 12 -7.83 -10.51 7.92
C LYS A 12 -8.24 -11.08 6.57
N ASP A 13 -8.14 -10.31 5.49
CA ASP A 13 -8.69 -10.72 4.20
C ASP A 13 -7.64 -11.34 3.27
N LEU A 14 -6.37 -10.91 3.34
CA LEU A 14 -5.36 -11.32 2.37
C LEU A 14 -4.40 -12.40 2.88
N LEU A 15 -4.00 -12.37 4.15
CA LEU A 15 -3.21 -13.47 4.73
C LEU A 15 -3.98 -14.79 4.78
N TYR A 16 -5.32 -14.74 4.92
CA TYR A 16 -6.17 -15.93 4.88
C TYR A 16 -6.36 -16.50 3.45
N THR A 17 -6.16 -15.69 2.40
CA THR A 17 -6.36 -16.11 1.00
C THR A 17 -5.07 -16.58 0.31
N LYS A 18 -3.93 -16.63 1.03
CA LYS A 18 -2.59 -17.01 0.50
C LYS A 18 -2.09 -16.15 -0.66
N LEU A 19 -2.67 -14.97 -0.86
CA LEU A 19 -2.23 -14.06 -1.90
C LEU A 19 -0.84 -13.51 -1.56
N SER A 20 -0.02 -13.27 -2.59
CA SER A 20 1.27 -12.62 -2.42
C SER A 20 1.09 -11.11 -2.25
N VAL A 21 1.40 -10.60 -1.05
CA VAL A 21 1.19 -9.20 -0.69
C VAL A 21 2.53 -8.54 -0.38
N ALA A 22 2.72 -7.33 -0.90
CA ALA A 22 3.76 -6.43 -0.44
C ALA A 22 3.14 -5.13 0.07
N VAL A 23 3.72 -4.60 1.14
CA VAL A 23 3.26 -3.35 1.74
C VAL A 23 4.37 -2.32 1.66
N ILE A 24 4.05 -1.17 1.12
CA ILE A 24 4.95 -0.03 0.96
C ILE A 24 4.59 1.00 2.03
N LYS A 25 5.62 1.58 2.63
CA LYS A 25 5.50 2.70 3.55
C LYS A 25 6.44 3.82 3.10
N SER A 26 6.02 5.07 3.24
CA SER A 26 6.92 6.20 3.04
C SER A 26 7.98 6.26 4.13
N ASP A 27 9.25 6.41 3.75
CA ASP A 27 10.35 6.60 4.72
C ASP A 27 10.29 7.95 5.47
N LYS A 28 9.47 8.88 4.96
CA LYS A 28 9.14 10.14 5.64
C LYS A 28 8.25 9.92 6.87
N ASP A 29 7.59 8.76 6.99
CA ASP A 29 6.86 8.40 8.20
C ASP A 29 7.75 7.70 9.23
N THR A 30 8.26 8.48 10.18
CA THR A 30 9.17 8.05 11.26
C THR A 30 8.48 7.77 12.60
N ARG A 31 7.14 7.75 12.65
CA ARG A 31 6.39 7.78 13.94
C ARG A 31 6.42 6.49 14.77
N TYR A 32 6.78 5.34 14.19
CA TYR A 32 6.73 4.04 14.89
C TYR A 32 7.93 3.13 14.57
N ALA A 33 8.04 2.67 13.33
CA ALA A 33 9.13 1.83 12.83
C ALA A 33 9.31 2.06 11.32
N LEU A 34 10.53 1.88 10.82
CA LEU A 34 10.87 2.09 9.42
C LEU A 34 10.53 0.88 8.55
N ASP A 35 10.74 -0.33 9.07
CA ASP A 35 10.62 -1.62 8.36
C ASP A 35 9.29 -2.35 8.63
N SER A 36 8.42 -1.76 9.45
CA SER A 36 7.13 -2.32 9.79
C SER A 36 6.07 -1.26 9.98
N ILE A 37 4.86 -1.59 9.55
CA ILE A 37 3.66 -0.91 10.00
C ILE A 37 3.32 -1.51 11.36
N VAL A 38 3.04 -0.65 12.35
CA VAL A 38 2.71 -1.07 13.71
C VAL A 38 1.35 -0.51 14.08
N THR A 39 0.42 -1.39 14.47
CA THR A 39 -0.89 -0.97 14.97
C THR A 39 -0.77 -0.47 16.41
N HIS A 40 -1.76 0.29 16.87
CA HIS A 40 -1.84 0.70 18.27
C HIS A 40 -1.85 -0.51 19.23
N ASP A 41 -2.40 -1.64 18.79
CA ASP A 41 -2.54 -2.86 19.59
C ASP A 41 -1.27 -3.74 19.51
N GLY A 42 -0.21 -3.25 18.86
CA GLY A 42 1.12 -3.85 18.83
C GLY A 42 1.36 -4.87 17.72
N GLU A 43 0.39 -5.09 16.82
CA GLU A 43 0.60 -5.94 15.65
C GLU A 43 1.58 -5.30 14.68
N LYS A 44 2.45 -6.13 14.07
CA LYS A 44 3.47 -5.67 13.13
C LYS A 44 3.32 -6.37 11.79
N LEU A 45 3.32 -5.59 10.72
CA LEU A 45 3.37 -6.10 9.36
C LEU A 45 4.66 -5.61 8.69
N PRO A 46 5.51 -6.52 8.16
CA PRO A 46 6.69 -6.12 7.41
C PRO A 46 6.32 -5.23 6.22
N CYS A 47 7.07 -4.16 6.02
CA CYS A 47 6.86 -3.27 4.89
C CYS A 47 8.17 -2.84 4.22
N TRP A 48 8.03 -2.28 3.02
CA TRP A 48 9.09 -1.73 2.21
C TRP A 48 9.13 -0.20 2.40
N PRO A 49 10.05 0.33 3.22
CA PRO A 49 10.24 1.78 3.33
C PRO A 49 10.84 2.33 2.04
N LEU A 50 10.17 3.32 1.45
CA LEU A 50 10.57 3.98 0.21
C LEU A 50 10.43 5.49 0.30
N ALA A 51 11.39 6.21 -0.28
CA ALA A 51 11.26 7.65 -0.55
C ALA A 51 10.36 7.94 -1.76
N ASN A 52 10.36 7.02 -2.74
CA ASN A 52 9.61 7.13 -3.99
C ASN A 52 9.13 5.75 -4.45
N LEU A 53 7.95 5.72 -5.09
CA LEU A 53 7.33 4.48 -5.57
C LEU A 53 8.04 3.86 -6.77
N SER A 54 8.72 4.67 -7.59
CA SER A 54 9.45 4.20 -8.78
C SER A 54 10.58 3.23 -8.45
N SER A 55 11.18 3.33 -7.25
CA SER A 55 12.21 2.40 -6.78
C SER A 55 11.69 1.04 -6.31
N PHE A 56 10.38 0.89 -6.10
CA PHE A 56 9.80 -0.31 -5.47
C PHE A 56 10.16 -1.60 -6.21
N ARG A 57 9.91 -1.66 -7.52
CA ARG A 57 10.16 -2.85 -8.35
C ARG A 57 11.63 -3.26 -8.34
N GLN A 58 12.54 -2.27 -8.37
CA GLN A 58 13.98 -2.53 -8.29
C GLN A 58 14.37 -3.08 -6.92
N LYS A 59 13.83 -2.49 -5.84
CA LYS A 59 14.17 -2.84 -4.45
C LYS A 59 13.66 -4.23 -4.06
N LEU A 60 12.48 -4.59 -4.55
CA LEU A 60 11.88 -5.92 -4.37
C LEU A 60 12.53 -6.97 -5.29
N GLY A 61 12.96 -6.56 -6.48
CA GLY A 61 13.43 -7.42 -7.56
C GLY A 61 12.29 -7.83 -8.49
N SER A 62 12.55 -7.83 -9.81
CA SER A 62 11.52 -8.04 -10.82
C SER A 62 10.78 -9.37 -10.67
N GLU A 63 11.49 -10.47 -10.42
CA GLU A 63 10.86 -11.78 -10.28
C GLU A 63 9.90 -11.86 -9.07
N ALA A 64 10.28 -11.21 -7.96
CA ALA A 64 9.42 -11.13 -6.78
C ALA A 64 8.23 -10.20 -7.01
N TYR A 65 8.45 -9.07 -7.70
CA TYR A 65 7.39 -8.14 -8.09
C TYR A 65 6.35 -8.80 -9.00
N ASP A 66 6.79 -9.56 -10.00
CA ASP A 66 5.90 -10.21 -10.97
C ASP A 66 4.99 -11.24 -10.28
N LYS A 67 5.47 -11.89 -9.21
CA LYS A 67 4.69 -12.81 -8.38
C LYS A 67 3.69 -12.12 -7.45
N LEU A 68 3.79 -10.81 -7.21
CA LEU A 68 2.84 -10.09 -6.34
C LEU A 68 1.44 -10.05 -6.95
N GLU A 69 0.44 -10.24 -6.10
CA GLU A 69 -0.97 -10.09 -6.48
C GLU A 69 -1.55 -8.79 -5.91
N VAL A 70 -1.08 -8.40 -4.72
CA VAL A 70 -1.56 -7.22 -4.01
C VAL A 70 -0.41 -6.32 -3.57
N ILE A 71 -0.58 -5.01 -3.78
CA ILE A 71 0.32 -3.98 -3.31
C ILE A 71 -0.44 -3.03 -2.38
N GLY A 72 -0.09 -3.04 -1.10
CA GLY A 72 -0.53 -2.06 -0.11
C GLY A 72 0.39 -0.84 -0.11
N VAL A 73 -0.17 0.37 -0.04
CA VAL A 73 0.57 1.64 0.08
C VAL A 73 -0.01 2.39 1.26
N ASP A 74 0.76 2.46 2.35
CA ASP A 74 0.39 3.21 3.54
C ASP A 74 0.94 4.64 3.49
N GLU A 75 0.23 5.56 4.14
CA GLU A 75 0.57 6.99 4.24
C GLU A 75 0.85 7.62 2.86
N ALA A 76 0.01 7.29 1.88
CA ALA A 76 0.24 7.58 0.48
C ALA A 76 0.26 9.08 0.14
N GLN A 77 -0.20 9.95 1.04
CA GLN A 77 -0.08 11.41 0.92
C GLN A 77 1.38 11.87 0.80
N PHE A 78 2.34 11.06 1.24
CA PHE A 78 3.77 11.40 1.14
C PHE A 78 4.38 11.11 -0.24
N PHE A 79 3.65 10.45 -1.15
CA PHE A 79 4.12 10.09 -2.48
C PHE A 79 3.49 10.98 -3.56
N GLU A 80 4.34 11.69 -4.32
CA GLU A 80 3.89 12.61 -5.39
C GLU A 80 3.47 11.85 -6.66
N ALA A 81 4.10 10.70 -6.95
CA ALA A 81 3.86 9.89 -8.15
C ALA A 81 2.88 8.73 -7.91
N LEU A 82 1.97 8.87 -6.95
CA LEU A 82 1.03 7.81 -6.55
C LEU A 82 0.12 7.37 -7.71
N TYR A 83 -0.43 8.33 -8.45
CA TYR A 83 -1.37 8.02 -9.55
C TYR A 83 -0.71 7.22 -10.67
N ASP A 84 0.47 7.66 -11.14
CA ASP A 84 1.18 6.96 -12.21
C ASP A 84 1.62 5.56 -11.78
N PHE A 85 2.06 5.41 -10.53
CA PHE A 85 2.38 4.10 -9.96
C PHE A 85 1.15 3.18 -9.93
N CYS A 86 0.00 3.67 -9.44
CA CYS A 86 -1.23 2.89 -9.39
C CYS A 86 -1.73 2.51 -10.78
N ARG A 87 -1.65 3.44 -11.74
CA ARG A 87 -2.03 3.18 -13.14
C ARG A 87 -1.17 2.07 -13.74
N GLU A 88 0.16 2.18 -13.60
CA GLU A 88 1.08 1.16 -14.11
C GLU A 88 0.81 -0.20 -13.47
N ALA A 89 0.78 -0.25 -12.13
CA ALA A 89 0.62 -1.50 -11.42
C ALA A 89 -0.75 -2.16 -11.67
N ALA A 90 -1.83 -1.39 -11.79
CA ALA A 90 -3.17 -1.93 -12.01
C ALA A 90 -3.45 -2.26 -13.49
N ASP A 91 -3.26 -1.30 -14.40
CA ASP A 91 -3.66 -1.44 -15.80
C ASP A 91 -2.68 -2.27 -16.62
N HIS A 92 -1.38 -2.15 -16.32
CA HIS A 92 -0.32 -2.79 -17.10
C HIS A 92 0.20 -4.06 -16.43
N ASP A 93 0.43 -4.04 -15.12
CA ASP A 93 0.96 -5.19 -14.38
C ASP A 93 -0.13 -6.09 -13.75
N GLY A 94 -1.40 -5.69 -13.80
CA GLY A 94 -2.55 -6.49 -13.35
C GLY A 94 -2.62 -6.71 -11.83
N LYS A 95 -2.01 -5.82 -11.04
CA LYS A 95 -1.95 -5.89 -9.58
C LYS A 95 -3.20 -5.29 -8.94
N THR A 96 -3.61 -5.84 -7.80
CA THR A 96 -4.61 -5.23 -6.92
C THR A 96 -3.92 -4.22 -6.01
N LEU A 97 -4.41 -2.99 -5.97
CA LEU A 97 -3.82 -1.91 -5.19
C LEU A 97 -4.69 -1.61 -3.98
N ILE A 98 -4.05 -1.43 -2.83
CA ILE A 98 -4.67 -1.00 -1.59
C ILE A 98 -3.94 0.24 -1.13
N VAL A 99 -4.63 1.37 -1.05
CA VAL A 99 -3.99 2.64 -0.75
C VAL A 99 -4.66 3.26 0.47
N ALA A 100 -3.87 3.65 1.47
CA ALA A 100 -4.32 4.45 2.60
C ALA A 100 -3.65 5.82 2.56
N ARG A 101 -4.43 6.89 2.75
CA ARG A 101 -3.98 8.27 2.66
C ARG A 101 -4.69 9.15 3.69
N LEU A 102 -3.97 10.13 4.24
CA LEU A 102 -4.54 11.26 4.98
C LEU A 102 -5.03 12.36 4.03
N ASP A 103 -6.27 12.82 4.23
CA ASP A 103 -6.70 14.14 3.78
C ASP A 103 -6.32 15.19 4.84
N GLY A 104 -5.78 16.32 4.37
CA GLY A 104 -5.31 17.42 5.21
C GLY A 104 -6.42 18.23 5.88
N ASP A 105 -7.67 18.02 5.48
CA ASP A 105 -8.84 18.57 6.14
C ASP A 105 -9.52 17.49 7.00
N TYR A 106 -10.10 17.89 8.12
CA TYR A 106 -10.92 17.04 9.01
C TYR A 106 -12.11 16.37 8.28
N LEU A 107 -12.38 16.78 7.04
CA LEU A 107 -13.34 16.22 6.10
C LEU A 107 -12.62 15.24 5.15
N ARG A 108 -12.95 13.96 5.33
CA ARG A 108 -12.42 12.83 4.57
C ARG A 108 -13.12 12.78 3.21
N TYR A 109 -12.42 13.10 2.12
CA TYR A 109 -12.98 12.97 0.78
C TYR A 109 -12.47 11.70 0.09
N LEU A 110 -13.44 10.82 -0.16
CA LEU A 110 -13.28 9.53 -0.81
C LEU A 110 -13.25 9.70 -2.33
N THR A 111 -12.18 9.24 -3.00
CA THR A 111 -12.20 9.06 -4.45
C THR A 111 -12.09 7.57 -4.78
N ILE A 112 -13.16 7.01 -5.37
CA ILE A 112 -13.23 5.63 -5.86
C ILE A 112 -12.85 5.64 -7.35
N GLY A 113 -11.92 4.79 -7.76
CA GLY A 113 -11.63 4.55 -9.17
C GLY A 113 -11.27 3.09 -9.42
N ILE A 114 -11.98 2.42 -10.33
CA ILE A 114 -11.54 1.14 -10.90
C ILE A 114 -10.67 1.50 -12.11
N LEU A 115 -9.39 1.16 -12.04
CA LEU A 115 -8.48 1.17 -13.19
C LEU A 115 -8.34 -0.29 -13.67
N GLY A 116 -8.70 -0.54 -14.93
CA GLY A 116 -8.35 -1.80 -15.61
C GLY A 116 -9.17 -3.07 -15.32
N GLY A 117 -10.25 -3.01 -14.52
CA GLY A 117 -11.12 -4.18 -14.28
C GLY A 117 -10.63 -5.15 -13.18
N LYS A 118 -9.62 -4.77 -12.41
CA LYS A 118 -9.22 -5.40 -11.13
C LYS A 118 -9.47 -4.41 -9.99
N HIS A 119 -9.83 -4.91 -8.81
CA HIS A 119 -10.31 -4.07 -7.70
C HIS A 119 -9.18 -3.16 -7.16
N LEU A 120 -9.36 -1.84 -7.21
CA LEU A 120 -8.64 -0.90 -6.34
C LEU A 120 -9.44 -0.83 -5.04
N VAL A 121 -8.83 -1.22 -3.92
CA VAL A 121 -9.49 -1.15 -2.60
C VAL A 121 -8.75 -0.15 -1.73
N THR A 122 -9.19 1.10 -1.75
CA THR A 122 -8.72 2.10 -0.77
C THR A 122 -9.37 1.81 0.58
N VAL A 123 -8.58 1.64 1.64
CA VAL A 123 -9.08 1.34 2.99
C VAL A 123 -8.75 2.52 3.91
N LEU A 124 -9.76 2.94 4.69
CA LEU A 124 -9.82 4.15 5.53
C LEU A 124 -8.87 4.17 6.73
#